data_AF-A0A9E6ELV7-F1
#
_entry.id   AF-A0A9E6ELV7-F1
#
_cell.length_a   1.000
_cell.length_b   1.000
_cell.length_c   1.000
_cell.angle_alpha   90.00
_cell.angle_beta   90.00
_cell.angle_gamma   90.00
#
_symmetry.space_group_name_H-M   'P 1'
#
loop_
_entity.id
_entity.type
_entity.pdbx_description
1 polymer ?
#
loop_
_entity_poly.entity_id
_entity_poly.type
_entity_poly.pdbx_seq_one_letter_code
_entity_poly.pdbx_strand_id
1 'polypeptide(L)' 'MLYPMQQAAPDVTFIPANRAAECRYMKMITLPKLRDALRDLQPEVKVPADLAEKARIPIERMVAIGPRKD' A
#
# COMPACT_ATOMS: atom_id res chain seq x y z
N MET A 1 -4.47 -9.46 3.67
CA MET A 1 -3.13 -9.72 4.24
C MET A 1 -2.75 -11.19 4.19
N LEU A 2 -3.65 -12.13 4.51
CA LEU A 2 -3.27 -13.57 4.57
C LEU A 2 -2.74 -14.15 3.25
N TYR A 3 -3.33 -13.77 2.11
CA TYR A 3 -2.92 -14.30 0.80
C TYR A 3 -1.41 -14.13 0.50
N PRO A 4 -0.80 -12.92 0.55
CA PRO A 4 0.64 -12.79 0.34
C PRO A 4 1.50 -13.48 1.42
N MET A 5 1.01 -13.63 2.65
CA MET A 5 1.74 -14.35 3.70
C MET A 5 1.80 -15.86 3.39
N GLN A 6 0.71 -16.44 2.92
CA GLN A 6 0.65 -17.84 2.47
C GLN A 6 1.57 -18.08 1.26
N GLN A 7 1.71 -17.09 0.37
CA GLN A 7 2.68 -17.18 -0.73
C GLN A 7 4.13 -17.11 -0.23
N ALA A 8 4.41 -16.27 0.78
CA ALA A 8 5.76 -16.10 1.32
C ALA A 8 6.23 -17.27 2.21
N ALA A 9 5.29 -17.97 2.87
CA ALA A 9 5.58 -19.11 3.74
C ALA A 9 4.51 -20.21 3.56
N PRO A 10 4.62 -21.03 2.49
CA PRO A 10 3.58 -21.99 2.12
C PRO A 10 3.40 -23.13 3.13
N ASP A 11 4.45 -23.46 3.89
CA ASP A 11 4.42 -24.52 4.90
C ASP A 11 3.77 -24.07 6.22
N VAL A 12 3.43 -22.78 6.35
CA VAL A 12 2.83 -22.21 7.56
C VAL A 12 1.32 -22.06 7.39
N THR A 13 0.56 -22.60 8.34
CA THR A 13 -0.89 -22.36 8.42
C THR A 13 -1.17 -21.01 9.08
N PHE A 14 -1.61 -20.02 8.29
CA PHE A 14 -2.04 -18.72 8.81
C PHE A 14 -3.52 -18.71 9.20
N ILE A 15 -3.82 -18.37 10.45
CA ILE A 15 -5.18 -18.30 10.98
C ILE A 15 -5.63 -16.82 11.08
N PRO A 16 -6.75 -16.41 10.46
CA PRO A 16 -7.28 -15.06 10.63
C PRO A 16 -7.74 -14.84 12.08
N ALA A 17 -7.29 -13.75 12.70
CA ALA A 17 -7.84 -13.30 13.99
C ALA A 17 -9.33 -12.89 13.86
N ASN A 18 -9.69 -12.24 12.76
CA ASN A 18 -11.07 -11.92 12.41
C ASN A 18 -11.24 -12.02 10.88
N ARG A 19 -12.15 -12.87 10.41
CA ARG A 19 -12.42 -13.05 8.97
C ARG A 19 -13.12 -11.83 8.34
N ALA A 20 -13.82 -11.04 9.13
CA ALA A 20 -14.47 -9.80 8.69
C ALA A 20 -13.54 -8.57 8.72
N ALA A 21 -12.25 -8.75 9.06
CA ALA A 21 -11.27 -7.67 9.01
C ALA A 21 -10.92 -7.32 7.55
N GLU A 22 -11.80 -6.57 6.90
CA GLU A 22 -11.63 -6.07 5.55
C GLU A 22 -11.70 -4.54 5.51
N CYS A 23 -10.79 -3.92 4.75
CA CYS A 23 -10.84 -2.49 4.51
C CYS A 23 -11.64 -2.21 3.24
N ARG A 24 -12.85 -1.63 3.40
CA ARG A 24 -13.70 -1.21 2.27
C ARG A 24 -12.94 -0.37 1.25
N TYR A 25 -12.12 0.58 1.69
CA TYR A 25 -11.38 1.48 0.80
C TYR A 25 -10.32 0.75 -0.04
N MET A 26 -9.59 -0.21 0.54
CA MET A 26 -8.65 -1.04 -0.22
C MET A 26 -9.36 -1.87 -1.30
N LYS A 27 -10.58 -2.35 -1.00
CA LYS A 27 -11.40 -3.14 -1.94
C LYS A 27 -12.05 -2.32 -3.06
N MET A 28 -11.92 -0.99 -3.05
CA MET A 28 -12.37 -0.17 -4.18
C MET A 28 -11.46 -0.30 -5.41
N ILE A 29 -10.24 -0.80 -5.24
CA ILE A 29 -9.30 -1.10 -6.33
C ILE A 29 -9.67 -2.47 -6.94
N THR A 30 -9.91 -2.50 -8.25
CA THR A 30 -10.34 -3.70 -8.98
C THR A 30 -9.52 -3.88 -10.25
N LEU A 31 -9.47 -5.09 -10.80
CA LEU A 31 -8.73 -5.37 -12.05
C LEU A 31 -9.20 -4.50 -13.24
N PRO A 32 -10.51 -4.29 -13.48
CA PRO A 32 -10.95 -3.37 -14.54
C PRO A 32 -10.49 -1.93 -14.31
N LYS A 33 -10.58 -1.42 -13.07
CA LYS A 33 -10.11 -0.07 -12.74
C LYS A 33 -8.60 0.08 -12.92
N LEU A 34 -7.82 -0.94 -12.55
CA LEU A 34 -6.38 -0.95 -12.76
C LEU A 34 -6.03 -0.93 -14.25
N ARG A 35 -6.69 -1.76 -15.06
CA ARG A 35 -6.54 -1.75 -16.52
C ARG A 35 -6.85 -0.38 -17.10
N ASP A 36 -7.99 0.20 -16.72
CA ASP A 36 -8.42 1.50 -17.24
C ASP A 36 -7.47 2.62 -16.80
N ALA A 37 -6.97 2.57 -15.55
CA ALA A 37 -5.99 3.52 -15.05
C ALA A 37 -4.66 3.49 -15.83
N LEU A 38 -4.21 2.30 -16.25
CA LEU A 38 -3.02 2.14 -17.07
C LEU A 38 -3.25 2.57 -18.53
N ARG A 39 -4.43 2.28 -19.08
CA ARG A 39 -4.81 2.70 -20.45
C ARG A 39 -4.91 4.21 -20.56
N ASP A 40 -5.56 4.85 -19.57
CA ASP A 40 -5.94 6.25 -19.62
C ASP A 40 -4.94 7.17 -18.89
N LEU A 41 -3.95 6.58 -18.19
CA LEU A 41 -3.00 7.29 -17.31
C LEU A 41 -3.69 8.20 -16.29
N GLN A 42 -4.80 7.71 -15.72
CA GLN A 42 -5.63 8.45 -14.77
C GLN A 42 -6.12 7.55 -13.63
N PRO A 43 -6.43 8.11 -12.45
CA PRO A 43 -6.31 9.52 -12.09
C PRO A 43 -4.86 9.93 -11.79
N GLU A 44 -4.47 11.14 -12.20
CA GLU A 44 -3.22 11.75 -11.74
C GLU A 44 -3.38 12.27 -10.30
N VAL A 45 -2.52 11.79 -9.38
CA VAL A 45 -2.51 12.27 -7.99
C VAL A 45 -1.65 13.53 -7.89
N LYS A 46 -2.27 14.64 -7.47
CA LYS A 46 -1.59 15.92 -7.24
C LYS A 46 -1.63 16.32 -5.78
N VAL A 47 -0.55 16.93 -5.31
CA VAL A 47 -0.44 17.50 -3.96
C VAL A 47 0.02 18.95 -4.12
N PRO A 48 -0.60 19.94 -3.44
CA PRO A 48 -0.11 21.31 -3.43
C PRO A 48 1.38 21.38 -3.05
N ALA A 49 2.16 22.21 -3.74
CA ALA A 49 3.61 22.22 -3.60
C ALA A 49 4.06 22.52 -2.17
N ASP A 50 3.43 23.48 -1.49
CA ASP A 50 3.75 23.85 -0.11
C ASP A 50 3.45 22.71 0.89
N LEU A 51 2.38 21.96 0.66
CA LEU A 51 2.04 20.79 1.46
C LEU A 51 3.01 19.63 1.18
N ALA A 52 3.37 19.41 -0.09
CA ALA A 52 4.32 18.38 -0.48
C ALA A 52 5.69 18.61 0.17
N GLU A 53 6.22 19.84 0.15
CA GLU A 53 7.51 20.16 0.78
C GLU A 53 7.48 19.94 2.30
N LYS A 54 6.41 20.36 2.98
CA LYS A 54 6.26 20.14 4.43
C LYS A 54 6.14 18.66 4.78
N ALA A 55 5.36 17.90 4.01
CA ALA A 55 5.16 16.47 4.22
C ALA A 55 6.41 15.65 3.90
N ARG A 56 7.26 16.10 2.96
CA ARG A 56 8.48 15.42 2.57
C ARG A 56 9.50 15.36 3.71
N ILE A 57 9.67 16.42 4.49
CA ILE A 57 10.64 16.50 5.59
C ILE A 57 10.56 15.30 6.57
N PRO A 58 9.40 15.01 7.22
CA PRO A 58 9.32 13.88 8.13
C PRO A 58 9.44 12.53 7.42
N ILE A 59 8.98 12.41 6.17
CA ILE A 59 9.09 11.18 5.38
C ILE A 59 10.56 10.87 5.07
N GLU A 60 11.33 11.86 4.62
CA GLU A 60 12.76 11.70 4.34
C GLU A 60 13.54 11.36 5.60
N ARG A 61 13.23 11.99 6.74
CA ARG A 61 13.84 11.64 8.03
C ARG A 61 13.53 10.19 8.42
N MET A 62 12.28 9.75 8.26
CA MET A 62 11.87 8.36 8.52
C MET A 62 12.62 7.37 7.61
N VAL A 63 12.77 7.67 6.33
CA VAL A 63 13.49 6.82 5.37
C VAL A 63 14.99 6.78 5.67
N ALA A 64 15.59 7.91 6.06
CA ALA A 64 17.02 8.00 6.38
C ALA A 64 17.42 7.14 7.59
N ILE A 65 16.50 6.93 8.54
CA ILE A 65 16.70 6.04 9.69
C ILE A 65 16.18 4.61 9.44
N GLY A 66 16.00 4.23 8.17
CA GLY A 66 15.34 2.99 7.73
C GLY A 66 15.77 1.72 8.47
N PRO A 67 15.03 0.62 8.31
CA PRO A 67 15.18 -0.57 9.13
C PRO A 67 16.64 -1.01 9.20
N ARG A 68 17.12 -1.15 10.45
CA ARG A 68 18.43 -1.69 10.79
C ARG A 68 18.68 -2.96 9.96
N LYS A 69 19.79 -2.95 9.21
CA LYS A 69 20.25 -4.09 8.40
C LYS A 69 21.18 -5.02 9.19
N ASP A 70 21.46 -4.67 10.44
CA ASP A 70 22.15 -5.51 11.43
C ASP A 70 21.21 -6.58 12.01
#